data_AF-A0A1Y2A4P5-F1
#
_entry.id   AF-A0A1Y2A4P5-F1
#
_cell.length_a   1.000
_cell.length_b   1.000
_cell.length_c   1.000
_cell.angle_alpha   90.00
_cell.angle_beta   90.00
_cell.angle_gamma   90.00
#
_symmetry.space_group_name_H-M   'P 1'
#
loop_
_entity.id
_entity.type
_entity.pdbx_description
1 polymer ?
#
loop_
_entity_poly.entity_id
_entity_poly.type
_entity_poly.pdbx_seq_one_letter_code
_entity_poly.pdbx_strand_id
1 'polypeptide(L)'
;MPGPSLLDLPVELLQRIARLCPCSSVLSLIRVNRQLHHACNDRFVFKYIAENSHLEFHADLETWDSSLILKPGSLADTIRVAAAVEKAITYIEEFDHRFSDIHGLAKELHNEAPLDLCNWLPHLIALRLPICLQLKGNRLRTTFLSLQKPFWWPLGVEKELISRLYATNSVYDPRLKSEEVEYVTLAFCLTAIALERAAAMPTEDQDRQNERWSAELNCKTDMVGATLSNMLPMYSSALVSANVPIKMAAGLVRLPLYTKDAPLPSPSRIPFFDLMNIPLPFQNTAERFTTCHIEKMTTHEFLTGEWVGYYDDLRLGMPDSRRSYLDPPMRDIRIIAGPFSPTSRTHCVEKTRILQGSRGVDSVGEFGLTGTVYADGRVRLQKRYLSRPWLWVWSGEMTPFGIVGTWGDGMGRVDAARNNYFWIWKKEWCEFPSEES
;
A
#
# COMPACT_ATOMS: atom_id res chain seq x y z
N MET A 1 15.48 12.43 56.99
CA MET A 1 15.50 11.06 56.42
C MET A 1 15.16 11.19 54.95
N PRO A 2 15.91 10.56 54.02
CA PRO A 2 15.48 10.50 52.63
C PRO A 2 14.10 9.82 52.58
N GLY A 3 13.17 10.40 51.83
CA GLY A 3 11.86 9.78 51.60
C GLY A 3 11.98 8.47 50.82
N PRO A 4 10.90 7.68 50.72
CA PRO A 4 10.89 6.45 49.95
C PRO A 4 11.32 6.73 48.50
N SER A 5 12.29 5.95 48.01
CA SER A 5 12.84 6.08 46.66
C SER A 5 12.20 5.08 45.72
N LEU A 6 12.06 5.45 44.44
CA LEU A 6 11.67 4.49 43.40
C LEU A 6 12.64 3.30 43.33
N LEU A 7 13.91 3.53 43.69
CA LEU A 7 14.96 2.50 43.72
C LEU A 7 14.78 1.46 44.84
N ASP A 8 13.91 1.72 45.80
CA ASP A 8 13.60 0.79 46.90
C ASP A 8 12.54 -0.25 46.48
N LEU A 9 11.95 -0.13 45.28
CA LEU A 9 10.98 -1.07 44.75
C LEU A 9 11.64 -2.35 44.19
N PRO A 10 11.00 -3.53 44.35
CA PRO A 10 11.35 -4.74 43.62
C PRO A 10 11.36 -4.56 42.09
N VAL A 11 12.22 -5.30 41.40
CA VAL A 11 12.36 -5.28 39.94
C VAL A 11 11.03 -5.53 39.24
N GLU A 12 10.22 -6.44 39.75
CA GLU A 12 8.92 -6.80 39.17
C GLU A 12 7.95 -5.62 39.20
N LEU A 13 7.98 -4.81 40.27
CA LEU A 13 7.16 -3.61 40.37
C LEU A 13 7.68 -2.50 39.44
N LEU A 14 9.00 -2.33 39.34
CA LEU A 14 9.60 -1.39 38.40
C LEU A 14 9.23 -1.74 36.95
N GLN A 15 9.33 -3.02 36.58
CA GLN A 15 8.92 -3.50 35.27
C GLN A 15 7.42 -3.34 35.03
N ARG A 16 6.58 -3.61 36.04
CA ARG A 16 5.13 -3.39 35.94
C ARG A 16 4.79 -1.93 35.72
N ILE A 17 5.45 -1.01 36.42
CA ILE A 17 5.29 0.44 36.20
C ILE A 17 5.74 0.80 34.78
N ALA A 18 6.92 0.35 34.34
CA ALA A 18 7.46 0.65 33.02
C ALA A 18 6.54 0.15 31.88
N ARG A 19 5.92 -1.02 32.03
CA ARG A 19 4.97 -1.58 31.06
C ARG A 19 3.71 -0.74 30.84
N LEU A 20 3.36 0.12 31.79
CA LEU A 20 2.23 1.04 31.70
C LEU A 20 2.63 2.42 31.16
N CYS A 21 3.91 2.63 30.84
CA CYS A 21 4.40 3.88 30.28
C CYS A 21 4.56 3.78 28.76
N PRO A 22 4.47 4.91 28.03
CA PRO A 22 4.87 4.98 26.63
C PRO A 22 6.33 4.54 26.43
N CYS A 23 6.67 3.96 25.27
CA CYS A 23 8.02 3.47 25.00
C CYS A 23 9.08 4.57 25.17
N SER A 24 8.81 5.81 24.73
CA SER A 24 9.68 6.98 24.89
C SER A 24 9.97 7.32 26.36
N SER A 25 8.97 7.17 27.23
CA SER A 25 9.07 7.39 28.68
C SER A 25 9.95 6.32 29.32
N VAL A 26 9.79 5.05 28.93
CA VAL A 26 10.66 3.95 29.41
C VAL A 26 12.10 4.14 28.94
N LEU A 27 12.30 4.53 27.67
CA LEU A 27 13.63 4.83 27.13
C LEU A 27 14.31 6.00 27.85
N SER A 28 13.54 6.97 28.32
CA SER A 28 14.04 8.07 29.16
C SER A 28 14.37 7.58 30.57
N LEU A 29 13.48 6.79 31.18
CA LEU A 29 13.64 6.22 32.52
C LEU A 29 14.92 5.39 32.65
N ILE A 30 15.22 4.54 31.66
CA ILE A 30 16.42 3.68 31.69
C ILE A 30 17.73 4.49 31.57
N ARG A 31 17.67 5.78 31.19
CA ARG A 31 18.84 6.66 31.14
C ARG A 31 19.08 7.41 32.46
N VAL A 32 18.13 7.40 33.38
CA VAL A 32 18.21 8.14 34.65
C VAL A 32 19.18 7.48 35.64
N ASN A 33 19.15 6.15 35.76
CA ASN A 33 19.92 5.41 36.76
C ASN A 33 20.26 3.99 36.26
N ARG A 34 21.43 3.46 36.65
CA ARG A 34 21.88 2.10 36.24
C ARG A 34 20.98 0.98 36.76
N GLN A 35 20.43 1.08 37.97
CA GLN A 35 19.49 0.11 38.52
C GLN A 35 18.19 0.11 37.73
N LEU A 36 17.66 1.28 37.38
CA LEU A 36 16.48 1.42 36.50
C LEU A 36 16.76 0.88 35.09
N HIS A 37 17.96 1.12 34.56
CA HIS A 37 18.38 0.52 33.30
C HIS A 37 18.33 -1.00 33.36
N HIS A 38 18.95 -1.62 34.37
CA HIS A 38 18.93 -3.09 34.51
C HIS A 38 17.54 -3.67 34.75
N ALA A 39 16.69 -2.96 35.49
CA ALA A 39 15.33 -3.42 35.76
C ALA A 39 14.42 -3.30 34.53
N CYS A 40 14.45 -2.16 33.84
CA CYS A 40 13.45 -1.80 32.83
C CYS A 40 13.93 -1.98 31.38
N ASN A 41 15.23 -2.10 31.11
CA ASN A 41 15.75 -2.40 29.76
C ASN A 41 15.63 -3.91 29.46
N ASP A 42 14.40 -4.41 29.58
CA ASP A 42 14.04 -5.81 29.49
C ASP A 42 13.09 -6.04 28.32
N ARG A 43 13.26 -7.16 27.61
CA ARG A 43 12.51 -7.46 26.40
C ARG A 43 11.01 -7.64 26.68
N PHE A 44 10.63 -8.21 27.82
CA PHE A 44 9.23 -8.40 28.17
C PHE A 44 8.54 -7.08 28.50
N VAL A 45 9.28 -6.07 28.97
CA VAL A 45 8.74 -4.71 29.14
C VAL A 45 8.32 -4.13 27.80
N PHE A 46 9.24 -4.05 26.83
CA PHE A 46 8.93 -3.48 25.51
C PHE A 46 7.97 -4.33 24.69
N LYS A 47 8.02 -5.67 24.84
CA LYS A 47 7.05 -6.57 24.21
C LYS A 47 5.63 -6.25 24.69
N TYR A 48 5.45 -6.09 26.01
CA TYR A 48 4.16 -5.72 26.57
C TYR A 48 3.66 -4.38 26.03
N ILE A 49 4.54 -3.37 25.93
CA ILE A 49 4.20 -2.06 25.36
C ILE A 49 3.71 -2.23 23.91
N ALA A 50 4.47 -2.94 23.06
CA ALA A 50 4.07 -3.20 21.67
C ALA A 50 2.71 -3.93 21.56
N GLU A 51 2.43 -4.85 22.49
CA GLU A 51 1.21 -5.67 22.50
C GLU A 51 0.00 -4.96 23.11
N ASN A 52 0.18 -4.04 24.06
CA ASN A 52 -0.93 -3.58 24.92
C ASN A 52 -1.16 -2.07 24.87
N SER A 53 -0.23 -1.26 24.33
CA SER A 53 -0.40 0.20 24.33
C SER A 53 -1.63 0.69 23.55
N HIS A 54 -2.19 -0.12 22.65
CA HIS A 54 -3.40 0.22 21.90
C HIS A 54 -4.71 -0.20 22.58
N LEU A 55 -4.66 -1.08 23.59
CA LEU A 55 -5.86 -1.66 24.22
C LEU A 55 -6.62 -0.63 25.07
N GLU A 56 -5.95 0.41 25.55
CA GLU A 56 -6.62 1.49 26.31
C GLU A 56 -7.63 2.27 25.44
N PHE A 57 -7.47 2.23 24.12
CA PHE A 57 -8.30 3.00 23.20
C PHE A 57 -9.51 2.22 22.67
N HIS A 58 -9.39 0.89 22.53
CA HIS A 58 -10.43 0.07 21.92
C HIS A 58 -10.40 -1.38 22.45
N ALA A 59 -11.30 -1.68 23.39
CA ALA A 59 -11.44 -3.02 23.97
C ALA A 59 -11.92 -4.09 22.96
N ASP A 60 -12.50 -3.65 21.83
CA ASP A 60 -13.10 -4.53 20.81
C ASP A 60 -12.11 -4.94 19.70
N LEU A 61 -10.87 -4.46 19.73
CA LEU A 61 -9.89 -4.80 18.70
C LEU A 61 -9.32 -6.21 18.93
N GLU A 62 -9.29 -7.02 17.87
CA GLU A 62 -8.61 -8.31 17.89
C GLU A 62 -7.15 -8.15 18.30
N THR A 63 -6.68 -9.03 19.18
CA THR A 63 -5.26 -9.07 19.55
C THR A 63 -4.44 -9.40 18.31
N TRP A 64 -3.56 -8.50 17.89
CA TRP A 64 -2.65 -8.79 16.80
C TRP A 64 -1.65 -9.88 17.19
N ASP A 65 -1.35 -10.80 16.26
CA ASP A 65 -0.35 -11.85 16.49
C ASP A 65 1.06 -11.26 16.41
N SER A 66 1.47 -10.63 17.50
CA SER A 66 2.82 -10.12 17.71
C SER A 66 3.88 -11.22 17.67
N SER A 67 3.47 -12.48 17.81
CA SER A 67 4.35 -13.57 18.16
C SER A 67 5.28 -13.93 17.01
N LEU A 68 4.87 -13.62 15.79
CA LEU A 68 5.64 -13.79 14.57
C LEU A 68 6.88 -12.87 14.50
N ILE A 69 6.84 -11.71 15.15
CA ILE A 69 7.93 -10.72 15.14
C ILE A 69 8.65 -10.71 16.48
N LEU A 70 7.87 -10.67 17.56
CA LEU A 70 8.36 -10.43 18.91
C LEU A 70 8.86 -11.70 19.59
N LYS A 71 8.61 -12.93 19.09
CA LYS A 71 9.25 -14.16 19.61
C LYS A 71 10.67 -14.39 19.08
N PRO A 72 11.00 -14.16 17.80
CA PRO A 72 12.38 -14.29 17.33
C PRO A 72 13.25 -13.04 17.56
N GLY A 73 12.65 -11.86 17.70
CA GLY A 73 13.40 -10.58 17.72
C GLY A 73 14.33 -10.37 18.92
N SER A 74 15.37 -9.57 18.72
CA SER A 74 16.23 -9.08 19.80
C SER A 74 15.51 -8.05 20.68
N LEU A 75 16.12 -7.65 21.81
CA LEU A 75 15.64 -6.53 22.61
C LEU A 75 15.54 -5.24 21.77
N ALA A 76 16.54 -4.96 20.94
CA ALA A 76 16.56 -3.78 20.08
C ALA A 76 15.41 -3.79 19.06
N ASP A 77 15.11 -4.96 18.49
CA ASP A 77 13.98 -5.14 17.57
C ASP A 77 12.65 -4.92 18.27
N THR A 78 12.52 -5.44 19.50
CA THR A 78 11.32 -5.27 20.33
C THR A 78 11.11 -3.79 20.69
N ILE A 79 12.18 -3.06 21.05
CA ILE A 79 12.13 -1.61 21.30
C ILE A 79 11.67 -0.85 20.05
N ARG A 80 12.16 -1.22 18.86
CA ARG A 80 11.76 -0.56 17.60
C ARG A 80 10.29 -0.76 17.32
N VAL A 81 9.76 -1.96 17.50
CA VAL A 81 8.32 -2.22 17.30
C VAL A 81 7.51 -1.44 18.34
N ALA A 82 7.90 -1.47 19.61
CA ALA A 82 7.21 -0.71 20.67
C ALA A 82 7.20 0.80 20.37
N ALA A 83 8.32 1.37 19.91
CA ALA A 83 8.40 2.77 19.51
C ALA A 83 7.54 3.08 18.28
N ALA A 84 7.43 2.16 17.33
CA ALA A 84 6.54 2.32 16.17
C ALA A 84 5.06 2.32 16.59
N VAL A 85 4.68 1.42 17.50
CA VAL A 85 3.32 1.35 18.07
C VAL A 85 2.98 2.64 18.80
N GLU A 86 3.87 3.15 19.65
CA GLU A 86 3.69 4.45 20.31
C GLU A 86 3.51 5.57 19.29
N LYS A 87 4.38 5.66 18.26
CA LYS A 87 4.22 6.67 17.19
C LYS A 87 2.84 6.58 16.52
N ALA A 88 2.31 5.38 16.31
CA ALA A 88 0.98 5.19 15.73
C ALA A 88 -0.12 5.74 16.64
N ILE A 89 -0.05 5.46 17.95
CA ILE A 89 -0.99 5.96 18.95
C ILE A 89 -0.93 7.49 19.04
N THR A 90 0.27 8.04 19.25
CA THR A 90 0.49 9.49 19.34
C THR A 90 -0.01 10.20 18.08
N TYR A 91 0.26 9.63 16.90
CA TYR A 91 -0.23 10.18 15.64
C TYR A 91 -1.76 10.21 15.56
N ILE A 92 -2.47 9.26 16.16
CA ILE A 92 -3.93 9.25 16.20
C ILE A 92 -4.46 10.29 17.17
N GLU A 93 -3.93 10.32 18.39
CA GLU A 93 -4.35 11.22 19.47
C GLU A 93 -4.11 12.69 19.10
N GLU A 94 -2.87 13.03 18.75
CA GLU A 94 -2.48 14.42 18.50
C GLU A 94 -3.23 15.02 17.32
N PHE A 95 -3.52 14.21 16.31
CA PHE A 95 -4.24 14.69 15.13
C PHE A 95 -5.76 14.74 15.31
N ASP A 96 -6.33 14.03 16.29
CA ASP A 96 -7.77 14.16 16.58
C ASP A 96 -8.10 15.50 17.23
N HIS A 97 -7.15 16.08 17.96
CA HIS A 97 -7.33 17.34 18.64
C HIS A 97 -6.86 18.57 17.85
N ARG A 98 -5.83 18.45 17.01
CA ARG A 98 -5.15 19.64 16.43
C ARG A 98 -5.71 20.18 15.11
N PHE A 99 -6.41 19.38 14.31
CA PHE A 99 -6.73 19.77 12.92
C PHE A 99 -8.18 19.56 12.54
N SER A 100 -9.06 20.44 13.02
CA SER A 100 -10.37 20.65 12.38
C SER A 100 -10.28 21.45 11.08
N ASP A 101 -9.14 22.12 10.80
CA ASP A 101 -8.90 22.91 9.59
C ASP A 101 -7.74 22.35 8.74
N ILE A 102 -8.06 22.02 7.48
CA ILE A 102 -7.14 21.51 6.45
C ILE A 102 -5.99 22.49 6.15
N HIS A 103 -6.18 23.80 6.38
CA HIS A 103 -5.16 24.80 6.05
C HIS A 103 -4.01 24.84 7.07
N GLY A 104 -4.29 24.57 8.35
CA GLY A 104 -3.24 24.46 9.39
C GLY A 104 -2.29 23.29 9.13
N LEU A 105 -2.86 22.17 8.66
CA LEU A 105 -2.11 20.94 8.41
C LEU A 105 -1.05 21.08 7.32
N ALA A 106 -1.35 21.80 6.24
CA ALA A 106 -0.40 22.02 5.14
C ALA A 106 0.79 22.91 5.55
N LYS A 107 0.61 23.79 6.54
CA LYS A 107 1.65 24.70 7.03
C LYS A 107 2.58 24.00 8.02
N GLU A 108 2.04 23.11 8.86
CA GLU A 108 2.84 22.30 9.79
C GLU A 108 3.60 21.16 9.09
N LEU A 109 2.99 20.50 8.09
CA LEU A 109 3.67 19.51 7.24
C LEU A 109 4.90 20.06 6.49
N HIS A 110 5.00 21.39 6.30
CA HIS A 110 6.18 22.01 5.70
C HIS A 110 7.25 22.43 6.70
N ASN A 111 6.89 22.60 7.98
CA ASN A 111 7.79 23.14 8.99
C ASN A 111 8.27 22.09 10.01
N GLU A 112 7.54 20.99 10.18
CA GLU A 112 7.96 19.90 11.05
C GLU A 112 8.84 18.90 10.27
N ALA A 113 9.79 18.28 10.98
CA ALA A 113 10.63 17.22 10.43
C ALA A 113 9.73 16.20 9.70
N PRO A 114 10.11 15.75 8.49
CA PRO A 114 9.27 14.88 7.67
C PRO A 114 8.75 13.75 8.53
N LEU A 115 7.41 13.68 8.67
CA LEU A 115 6.77 12.65 9.45
C LEU A 115 7.30 11.32 8.90
N ASP A 116 8.09 10.64 9.73
CA ASP A 116 8.83 9.41 9.41
C ASP A 116 7.89 8.20 9.14
N LEU A 117 6.66 8.46 8.70
CA LEU A 117 5.58 7.49 8.49
C LEU A 117 6.04 6.33 7.62
N CYS A 118 6.76 6.63 6.54
CA CYS A 118 7.24 5.67 5.55
C CYS A 118 8.14 4.59 6.17
N ASN A 119 8.81 4.89 7.28
CA ASN A 119 9.70 3.94 7.95
C ASN A 119 9.00 3.05 8.98
N TRP A 120 7.74 3.29 9.35
CA TRP A 120 7.09 2.47 10.38
C TRP A 120 5.64 2.11 10.07
N LEU A 121 4.84 3.04 9.54
CA LEU A 121 3.41 2.81 9.31
C LEU A 121 3.10 1.67 8.33
N PRO A 122 3.74 1.57 7.15
CA PRO A 122 3.43 0.47 6.22
C PRO A 122 3.74 -0.90 6.84
N HIS A 123 4.81 -0.97 7.65
CA HIS A 123 5.16 -2.16 8.40
C HIS A 123 4.06 -2.55 9.39
N LEU A 124 3.60 -1.62 10.23
CA LEU A 124 2.55 -1.91 11.21
C LEU A 124 1.21 -2.30 10.55
N ILE A 125 0.85 -1.69 9.42
CA ILE A 125 -0.32 -2.08 8.64
C ILE A 125 -0.18 -3.50 8.08
N ALA A 126 0.97 -3.83 7.48
CA ALA A 126 1.23 -5.18 6.97
C ALA A 126 1.24 -6.24 8.08
N LEU A 127 1.60 -5.84 9.30
CA LEU A 127 1.55 -6.65 10.52
C LEU A 127 0.16 -6.66 11.17
N ARG A 128 -0.84 -6.03 10.53
CA ARG A 128 -2.23 -5.96 10.96
C ARG A 128 -2.39 -5.39 12.36
N LEU A 129 -1.60 -4.38 12.70
CA LEU A 129 -1.82 -3.67 13.96
C LEU A 129 -3.17 -2.92 13.88
N PRO A 130 -4.18 -3.27 14.69
CA PRO A 130 -5.56 -2.82 14.49
C PRO A 130 -5.71 -1.30 14.49
N ILE A 131 -4.96 -0.64 15.38
CA ILE A 131 -4.98 0.82 15.51
C ILE A 131 -4.53 1.54 14.23
N CYS A 132 -3.65 0.93 13.41
CA CYS A 132 -3.21 1.52 12.15
C CYS A 132 -4.30 1.45 11.06
N LEU A 133 -5.18 0.46 11.09
CA LEU A 133 -6.29 0.34 10.12
C LEU A 133 -7.42 1.34 10.41
N GLN A 134 -7.49 1.84 11.65
CA GLN A 134 -8.47 2.85 12.07
C GLN A 134 -8.10 4.27 11.65
N LEU A 135 -6.87 4.51 11.17
CA LEU A 135 -6.41 5.83 10.73
C LEU A 135 -7.38 6.47 9.73
N LYS A 136 -7.81 7.71 9.99
CA LYS A 136 -8.71 8.45 9.09
C LYS A 136 -8.04 8.66 7.73
N GLY A 137 -8.57 8.05 6.66
CA GLY A 137 -7.98 8.09 5.31
C GLY A 137 -7.72 9.51 4.77
N ASN A 138 -8.55 10.49 5.13
CA ASN A 138 -8.37 11.90 4.75
C ASN A 138 -7.05 12.50 5.27
N ARG A 139 -6.48 11.97 6.36
CA ARG A 139 -5.20 12.41 6.93
C ARG A 139 -4.03 11.95 6.07
N LEU A 140 -3.93 10.64 5.82
CA LEU A 140 -2.91 10.08 4.94
C LEU A 140 -3.00 10.65 3.53
N ARG A 141 -4.22 10.94 3.06
CA ARG A 141 -4.44 11.59 1.78
C ARG A 141 -3.80 12.97 1.75
N THR A 142 -3.91 13.75 2.82
CA THR A 142 -3.31 15.09 2.84
C THR A 142 -1.79 15.04 2.87
N THR A 143 -1.19 14.12 3.66
CA THR A 143 0.26 13.86 3.63
C THR A 143 0.71 13.43 2.23
N PHE A 144 -0.01 12.50 1.62
CA PHE A 144 0.25 12.02 0.28
C PHE A 144 0.17 13.13 -0.79
N LEU A 145 -0.89 13.94 -0.77
CA LEU A 145 -1.03 15.11 -1.65
C LEU A 145 0.06 16.16 -1.40
N SER A 146 0.56 16.28 -0.16
CA SER A 146 1.65 17.20 0.17
C SER A 146 2.99 16.75 -0.43
N LEU A 147 3.25 15.44 -0.48
CA LEU A 147 4.42 14.87 -1.16
C LEU A 147 4.32 14.96 -2.68
N GLN A 148 3.11 15.12 -3.22
CA GLN A 148 2.96 15.44 -4.62
C GLN A 148 3.37 16.89 -4.92
N LYS A 149 3.27 17.84 -3.98
CA LYS A 149 3.53 19.29 -4.20
C LYS A 149 4.87 19.63 -4.87
N PRO A 150 6.01 18.99 -4.53
CA PRO A 150 7.28 19.20 -5.23
C PRO A 150 7.22 18.84 -6.71
N PHE A 151 6.30 17.97 -7.16
CA PHE A 151 6.11 17.66 -8.58
C PHE A 151 5.29 18.71 -9.33
N TRP A 152 4.79 19.75 -8.64
CA TRP A 152 4.04 20.87 -9.24
C TRP A 152 4.96 22.06 -9.53
N TRP A 153 6.19 21.80 -9.98
CA TRP A 153 7.04 22.88 -10.48
C TRP A 153 6.33 23.60 -11.63
N PRO A 154 6.51 24.93 -11.78
CA PRO A 154 6.02 25.63 -12.95
C PRO A 154 6.52 24.93 -14.21
N LEU A 155 5.64 24.68 -15.17
CA LEU A 155 5.84 24.00 -16.47
C LEU A 155 7.10 24.43 -17.28
N GLY A 156 7.82 25.47 -16.86
CA GLY A 156 9.10 25.90 -17.43
C GLY A 156 10.36 25.23 -16.84
N VAL A 157 10.36 24.77 -15.58
CA VAL A 157 11.54 24.17 -14.93
C VAL A 157 11.72 22.69 -15.33
N GLU A 158 10.61 22.01 -15.65
CA GLU A 158 10.60 20.61 -16.10
C GLU A 158 11.49 20.38 -17.31
N LYS A 159 11.47 21.26 -18.32
CA LYS A 159 12.26 21.04 -19.55
C LYS A 159 13.77 20.98 -19.27
N GLU A 160 14.28 21.78 -18.35
CA GLU A 160 15.70 21.80 -18.02
C GLU A 160 16.12 20.59 -17.17
N LEU A 161 15.33 20.25 -16.13
CA LEU A 161 15.61 19.08 -15.29
C LEU A 161 15.50 17.79 -16.11
N ILE A 162 14.47 17.69 -16.95
CA ILE A 162 14.26 16.53 -17.82
C ILE A 162 15.36 16.46 -18.90
N SER A 163 15.78 17.59 -19.48
CA SER A 163 16.94 17.62 -20.38
C SER A 163 18.23 17.18 -19.67
N ARG A 164 18.40 17.45 -18.36
CA ARG A 164 19.54 16.97 -17.56
C ARG A 164 19.45 15.48 -17.23
N LEU A 165 18.26 14.96 -16.95
CA LEU A 165 18.02 13.53 -16.71
C LEU A 165 18.26 12.71 -17.99
N TYR A 166 17.84 13.20 -19.16
CA TYR A 166 18.14 12.55 -20.45
C TYR A 166 19.60 12.70 -20.89
N ALA A 167 20.25 13.83 -20.58
CA ALA A 167 21.67 14.04 -20.92
C ALA A 167 22.62 13.17 -20.08
N THR A 168 22.20 12.78 -18.88
CA THR A 168 23.00 11.95 -17.98
C THR A 168 22.37 10.55 -17.88
N ASN A 169 22.58 9.75 -18.93
CA ASN A 169 22.05 8.39 -19.14
C ASN A 169 22.40 7.33 -18.06
N SER A 170 22.75 7.72 -16.82
CA SER A 170 23.27 6.81 -15.79
C SER A 170 23.33 7.40 -14.36
N VAL A 171 23.02 8.68 -14.11
CA VAL A 171 23.22 9.21 -12.75
C VAL A 171 21.97 8.97 -11.92
N TYR A 172 21.97 7.81 -11.25
CA TYR A 172 21.10 7.52 -10.13
C TYR A 172 21.11 8.70 -9.15
N ASP A 173 20.01 9.45 -9.05
CA ASP A 173 19.84 10.49 -8.04
C ASP A 173 19.24 9.83 -6.78
N PRO A 174 19.99 9.73 -5.67
CA PRO A 174 19.50 9.15 -4.44
C PRO A 174 18.26 9.86 -3.88
N ARG A 175 18.06 11.15 -4.20
CA ARG A 175 16.89 11.91 -3.74
C ARG A 175 15.61 11.43 -4.41
N LEU A 176 15.63 11.26 -5.73
CA LEU A 176 14.47 10.76 -6.47
C LEU A 176 14.04 9.37 -5.98
N LYS A 177 15.01 8.52 -5.65
CA LYS A 177 14.69 7.20 -5.09
C LYS A 177 14.08 7.28 -3.68
N SER A 178 14.57 8.18 -2.83
CA SER A 178 13.98 8.39 -1.50
C SER A 178 12.53 8.83 -1.62
N GLU A 179 12.24 9.78 -2.52
CA GLU A 179 10.87 10.26 -2.79
C GLU A 179 9.98 9.15 -3.36
N GLU A 180 10.50 8.32 -4.26
CA GLU A 180 9.78 7.15 -4.79
C GLU A 180 9.41 6.16 -3.68
N VAL A 181 10.36 5.84 -2.79
CA VAL A 181 10.13 4.95 -1.65
C VAL A 181 9.05 5.50 -0.71
N GLU A 182 9.09 6.79 -0.40
CA GLU A 182 8.05 7.45 0.40
C GLU A 182 6.67 7.37 -0.28
N TYR A 183 6.63 7.60 -1.59
CA TYR A 183 5.40 7.54 -2.36
C TYR A 183 4.78 6.14 -2.35
N VAL A 184 5.58 5.10 -2.65
CA VAL A 184 5.12 3.70 -2.67
C VAL A 184 4.66 3.23 -1.28
N THR A 185 5.38 3.58 -0.23
CA THR A 185 5.01 3.19 1.13
C THR A 185 3.72 3.86 1.61
N LEU A 186 3.50 5.13 1.27
CA LEU A 186 2.24 5.81 1.56
C LEU A 186 1.09 5.33 0.67
N ALA A 187 1.37 4.98 -0.59
CA ALA A 187 0.42 4.32 -1.48
C ALA A 187 -0.13 3.06 -0.82
N PHE A 188 0.76 2.22 -0.29
CA PHE A 188 0.40 1.00 0.41
C PHE A 188 -0.52 1.29 1.60
N CYS A 189 -0.15 2.25 2.46
CA CYS A 189 -0.93 2.60 3.65
C CYS A 189 -2.35 3.08 3.27
N LEU A 190 -2.44 3.98 2.30
CA LEU A 190 -3.70 4.51 1.80
C LEU A 190 -4.58 3.42 1.19
N THR A 191 -3.98 2.54 0.38
CA THR A 191 -4.69 1.45 -0.29
C THR A 191 -5.25 0.47 0.74
N ALA A 192 -4.44 0.06 1.72
CA ALA A 192 -4.90 -0.82 2.79
C ALA A 192 -6.08 -0.20 3.55
N ILE A 193 -5.95 1.02 4.05
CA ILE A 193 -7.02 1.66 4.84
C ILE A 193 -8.29 1.88 4.02
N ALA A 194 -8.15 2.26 2.74
CA ALA A 194 -9.30 2.43 1.85
C ALA A 194 -10.02 1.11 1.60
N LEU A 195 -9.27 0.03 1.34
CA LEU A 195 -9.82 -1.29 1.08
C LEU A 195 -10.48 -1.92 2.31
N GLU A 196 -9.85 -1.81 3.48
CA GLU A 196 -10.43 -2.34 4.74
C GLU A 196 -11.78 -1.69 5.03
N ARG A 197 -11.87 -0.38 4.82
CA ARG A 197 -13.13 0.36 4.99
C ARG A 197 -14.14 -0.01 3.92
N ALA A 198 -13.72 -0.14 2.68
CA ALA A 198 -14.60 -0.52 1.58
C ALA A 198 -15.19 -1.92 1.80
N ALA A 199 -14.38 -2.87 2.28
CA ALA A 199 -14.83 -4.22 2.61
C ALA A 199 -15.82 -4.24 3.79
N ALA A 200 -15.58 -3.45 4.84
CA ALA A 200 -16.43 -3.42 6.03
C ALA A 200 -17.77 -2.65 5.87
N MET A 201 -17.95 -1.86 4.81
CA MET A 201 -19.17 -1.06 4.62
C MET A 201 -20.35 -1.94 4.17
N PRO A 202 -21.55 -1.81 4.79
CA PRO A 202 -22.78 -2.42 4.28
C PRO A 202 -23.07 -1.96 2.85
N THR A 203 -23.58 -2.86 2.01
CA THR A 203 -23.79 -2.59 0.57
C THR A 203 -24.65 -1.35 0.30
N GLU A 204 -25.62 -1.03 1.15
CA GLU A 204 -26.51 0.13 0.98
C GLU A 204 -25.83 1.48 1.30
N ASP A 205 -24.87 1.49 2.23
CA ASP A 205 -24.16 2.71 2.66
C ASP A 205 -22.93 3.01 1.79
N GLN A 206 -22.42 2.00 1.08
CA GLN A 206 -21.31 2.15 0.13
C GLN A 206 -21.62 3.24 -0.91
N ASP A 207 -22.82 3.25 -1.50
CA ASP A 207 -23.20 4.18 -2.56
C ASP A 207 -23.10 5.66 -2.12
N ARG A 208 -23.68 6.01 -0.96
CA ARG A 208 -23.65 7.38 -0.44
C ARG A 208 -22.25 7.84 -0.05
N GLN A 209 -21.47 6.93 0.55
CA GLN A 209 -20.11 7.25 0.98
C GLN A 209 -19.17 7.39 -0.22
N ASN A 210 -19.36 6.59 -1.27
CA ASN A 210 -18.62 6.71 -2.52
C ASN A 210 -18.89 8.03 -3.22
N GLU A 211 -20.14 8.51 -3.25
CA GLU A 211 -20.45 9.84 -3.81
C GLU A 211 -19.70 10.93 -3.04
N ARG A 212 -19.63 10.83 -1.70
CA ARG A 212 -18.90 11.78 -0.87
C ARG A 212 -17.39 11.71 -1.08
N TRP A 213 -16.81 10.51 -1.09
CA TRP A 213 -15.38 10.30 -1.32
C TRP A 213 -14.97 10.73 -2.73
N SER A 214 -15.79 10.40 -3.74
CA SER A 214 -15.62 10.85 -5.11
C SER A 214 -15.69 12.37 -5.21
N ALA A 215 -16.65 13.03 -4.57
CA ALA A 215 -16.72 14.49 -4.53
C ALA A 215 -15.49 15.11 -3.85
N GLU A 216 -15.04 14.53 -2.74
CA GLU A 216 -13.84 14.95 -2.01
C GLU A 216 -12.56 14.73 -2.84
N LEU A 217 -12.46 13.67 -3.64
CA LEU A 217 -11.33 13.36 -4.53
C LEU A 217 -11.34 14.18 -5.82
N ASN A 218 -12.46 14.22 -6.54
CA ASN A 218 -12.58 14.84 -7.87
C ASN A 218 -12.25 16.34 -7.87
N CYS A 219 -12.48 17.07 -6.78
CA CYS A 219 -12.11 18.48 -6.68
C CYS A 219 -10.58 18.73 -6.84
N LYS A 220 -9.72 17.73 -6.63
CA LYS A 220 -8.25 17.89 -6.72
C LYS A 220 -7.53 16.85 -7.56
N THR A 221 -8.03 15.61 -7.64
CA THR A 221 -7.35 14.50 -8.34
C THR A 221 -7.46 14.56 -9.87
N ASP A 222 -8.45 15.27 -10.43
CA ASP A 222 -8.55 15.47 -11.89
C ASP A 222 -7.43 16.39 -12.40
N MET A 223 -7.07 17.42 -11.62
CA MET A 223 -5.94 18.29 -11.92
C MET A 223 -4.61 17.54 -11.75
N VAL A 224 -4.46 16.73 -10.69
CA VAL A 224 -3.26 15.90 -10.46
C VAL A 224 -3.10 14.84 -11.57
N GLY A 225 -4.17 14.10 -11.86
CA GLY A 225 -4.17 12.97 -12.79
C GLY A 225 -3.96 13.41 -14.22
N ALA A 226 -4.58 14.50 -14.67
CA ALA A 226 -4.34 15.06 -16.00
C ALA A 226 -2.92 15.62 -16.14
N THR A 227 -2.40 16.31 -15.11
CA THR A 227 -1.05 16.87 -15.13
C THR A 227 0.00 15.75 -15.12
N LEU A 228 -0.13 14.75 -14.23
CA LEU A 228 0.76 13.59 -14.19
C LEU A 228 0.63 12.69 -15.44
N SER A 229 -0.56 12.43 -15.98
CA SER A 229 -0.71 11.65 -17.24
C SER A 229 -0.09 12.36 -18.44
N ASN A 230 -0.08 13.70 -18.46
CA ASN A 230 0.60 14.47 -19.50
C ASN A 230 2.13 14.49 -19.34
N MET A 231 2.64 14.34 -18.12
CA MET A 231 4.09 14.24 -17.83
C MET A 231 4.64 12.79 -17.89
N LEU A 232 3.77 11.78 -17.73
CA LEU A 232 4.11 10.37 -17.55
C LEU A 232 4.96 9.71 -18.66
N PRO A 233 4.92 10.13 -19.94
CA PRO A 233 5.85 9.61 -20.94
C PRO A 233 7.32 9.97 -20.67
N MET A 234 7.61 10.95 -19.79
CA MET A 234 8.95 11.48 -19.55
C MET A 234 9.65 10.91 -18.30
N TYR A 235 8.92 10.21 -17.43
CA TYR A 235 9.45 9.68 -16.17
C TYR A 235 9.75 8.18 -16.26
N SER A 236 10.73 7.70 -15.48
CA SER A 236 11.19 6.31 -15.48
C SER A 236 10.05 5.34 -15.15
N SER A 237 10.18 4.07 -15.55
CA SER A 237 9.21 3.02 -15.23
C SER A 237 8.84 2.98 -13.74
N ALA A 238 9.77 3.38 -12.86
CA ALA A 238 9.63 3.45 -11.43
C ALA A 238 8.55 4.45 -10.93
N LEU A 239 8.35 5.57 -11.63
CA LEU A 239 7.24 6.49 -11.34
C LEU A 239 5.90 5.99 -11.87
N VAL A 240 5.90 5.12 -12.90
CA VAL A 240 4.70 4.37 -13.32
C VAL A 240 4.35 3.34 -12.24
N SER A 241 5.33 2.59 -11.74
CA SER A 241 5.22 1.63 -10.62
C SER A 241 4.57 2.24 -9.40
N ALA A 242 5.01 3.45 -9.03
CA ALA A 242 4.52 4.15 -7.85
C ALA A 242 3.14 4.77 -8.11
N ASN A 243 2.88 5.29 -9.31
CA ASN A 243 1.59 5.89 -9.67
C ASN A 243 0.46 4.89 -9.84
N VAL A 244 0.74 3.65 -10.23
CA VAL A 244 -0.32 2.69 -10.53
C VAL A 244 -1.12 2.31 -9.27
N PRO A 245 -0.52 1.91 -8.12
CA PRO A 245 -1.27 1.65 -6.88
C PRO A 245 -2.08 2.85 -6.38
N ILE A 246 -1.61 4.08 -6.60
CA ILE A 246 -2.36 5.29 -6.24
C ILE A 246 -3.44 5.63 -7.24
N LYS A 247 -3.20 5.49 -8.55
CA LYS A 247 -4.24 5.63 -9.57
C LYS A 247 -5.29 4.55 -9.42
N MET A 248 -4.91 3.41 -8.86
CA MET A 248 -5.79 2.30 -8.54
C MET A 248 -6.50 2.49 -7.22
N ALA A 249 -5.86 2.96 -6.16
CA ALA A 249 -6.54 3.37 -4.93
C ALA A 249 -7.47 4.57 -5.19
N ALA A 250 -7.02 5.56 -5.96
CA ALA A 250 -7.84 6.68 -6.41
C ALA A 250 -8.91 6.23 -7.40
N GLY A 251 -8.62 5.25 -8.25
CA GLY A 251 -9.56 4.57 -9.13
C GLY A 251 -10.63 3.86 -8.32
N LEU A 252 -10.24 3.09 -7.30
CA LEU A 252 -11.04 2.35 -6.32
C LEU A 252 -11.96 3.25 -5.52
N VAL A 253 -11.45 4.39 -5.08
CA VAL A 253 -12.25 5.39 -4.38
C VAL A 253 -13.11 6.22 -5.35
N ARG A 254 -12.74 6.30 -6.63
CA ARG A 254 -13.60 6.80 -7.72
C ARG A 254 -14.61 5.77 -8.21
N LEU A 255 -14.44 4.47 -7.90
CA LEU A 255 -15.40 3.48 -8.32
C LEU A 255 -16.66 3.77 -7.53
N PRO A 256 -17.79 3.90 -8.22
CA PRO A 256 -19.02 3.54 -7.60
C PRO A 256 -18.86 2.04 -7.22
N LEU A 257 -18.81 1.66 -5.93
CA LEU A 257 -18.94 0.26 -5.46
C LEU A 257 -20.31 -0.37 -5.84
N TYR A 258 -21.06 0.29 -6.72
CA TYR A 258 -22.37 -0.08 -7.21
C TYR A 258 -22.33 -1.39 -8.02
N THR A 259 -21.16 -1.84 -8.49
CA THR A 259 -21.04 -3.16 -9.12
C THR A 259 -20.92 -4.22 -8.03
N LYS A 260 -22.07 -4.74 -7.60
CA LYS A 260 -22.23 -5.89 -6.68
C LYS A 260 -21.54 -7.19 -7.15
N ASP A 261 -20.83 -7.15 -8.27
CA ASP A 261 -20.48 -8.33 -9.07
C ASP A 261 -19.09 -8.88 -8.74
N ALA A 262 -18.14 -8.08 -8.21
CA ALA A 262 -16.87 -8.59 -7.68
C ALA A 262 -16.49 -7.91 -6.36
N PRO A 263 -16.35 -8.68 -5.27
CA PRO A 263 -15.97 -8.14 -3.97
C PRO A 263 -14.53 -7.64 -3.99
N LEU A 264 -14.28 -6.55 -3.28
CA LEU A 264 -12.94 -5.99 -3.11
C LEU A 264 -12.08 -6.86 -2.19
N PRO A 265 -10.75 -6.84 -2.35
CA PRO A 265 -9.88 -7.53 -1.41
C PRO A 265 -9.88 -6.76 -0.09
N SER A 266 -9.95 -7.51 1.01
CA SER A 266 -9.90 -6.98 2.37
C SER A 266 -8.49 -7.20 2.93
N PRO A 267 -7.74 -6.16 3.34
CA PRO A 267 -6.40 -6.31 3.91
C PRO A 267 -6.33 -7.26 5.12
N SER A 268 -7.37 -7.32 5.95
CA SER A 268 -7.53 -8.31 7.03
C SER A 268 -7.66 -9.77 6.52
N ARG A 269 -7.94 -9.97 5.23
CA ARG A 269 -7.95 -11.28 4.55
C ARG A 269 -6.64 -11.58 3.81
N ILE A 270 -5.85 -10.57 3.44
CA ILE A 270 -4.57 -10.76 2.74
C ILE A 270 -3.49 -11.21 3.73
N PRO A 271 -2.90 -12.41 3.59
CA PRO A 271 -1.90 -12.90 4.54
C PRO A 271 -0.54 -12.24 4.30
N PHE A 272 -0.43 -10.92 4.53
CA PHE A 272 0.80 -10.15 4.27
C PHE A 272 2.03 -10.77 4.92
N PHE A 273 1.91 -11.27 6.15
CA PHE A 273 3.03 -11.92 6.83
C PHE A 273 3.55 -13.14 6.05
N ASP A 274 2.66 -13.95 5.48
CA ASP A 274 3.09 -15.06 4.65
C ASP A 274 3.66 -14.55 3.33
N LEU A 275 3.05 -13.55 2.71
CA LEU A 275 3.38 -13.08 1.36
C LEU A 275 4.60 -12.15 1.29
N MET A 276 5.02 -11.58 2.41
CA MET A 276 5.99 -10.50 2.48
C MET A 276 7.06 -10.79 3.52
N ASN A 277 8.33 -10.58 3.15
CA ASN A 277 9.45 -10.59 4.10
C ASN A 277 9.53 -9.23 4.83
N ILE A 278 8.51 -8.90 5.62
CA ILE A 278 8.30 -7.55 6.19
C ILE A 278 9.51 -7.15 7.05
N PRO A 279 10.25 -6.09 6.69
CA PRO A 279 11.37 -5.63 7.51
C PRO A 279 10.86 -4.97 8.80
N LEU A 280 11.71 -4.88 9.82
CA LEU A 280 11.33 -4.20 11.06
C LEU A 280 11.21 -2.67 10.85
N PRO A 281 10.30 -1.99 11.55
CA PRO A 281 10.16 -0.54 11.49
C PRO A 281 11.47 0.21 11.77
N PHE A 282 11.69 1.37 11.15
CA PHE A 282 12.88 2.24 11.25
C PHE A 282 14.15 1.68 10.59
N GLN A 283 15.27 2.40 10.68
CA GLN A 283 16.57 2.05 10.05
C GLN A 283 16.53 2.00 8.52
N ASN A 284 15.85 2.96 7.89
CA ASN A 284 15.77 3.08 6.43
C ASN A 284 15.20 1.82 5.76
N THR A 285 14.27 1.13 6.42
CA THR A 285 13.65 -0.09 5.91
C THR A 285 12.53 0.16 4.92
N ALA A 286 12.12 1.42 4.72
CA ALA A 286 11.12 1.81 3.75
C ALA A 286 11.41 1.26 2.34
N GLU A 287 12.67 1.37 1.86
CA GLU A 287 13.05 0.84 0.54
C GLU A 287 12.91 -0.69 0.47
N ARG A 288 13.32 -1.39 1.54
CA ARG A 288 13.17 -2.85 1.60
C ARG A 288 11.70 -3.26 1.64
N PHE A 289 10.85 -2.45 2.27
CA PHE A 289 9.42 -2.71 2.33
C PHE A 289 8.78 -2.70 0.94
N THR A 290 9.16 -1.77 0.06
CA THR A 290 8.53 -1.64 -1.29
C THR A 290 8.70 -2.88 -2.17
N THR A 291 9.65 -3.75 -1.86
CA THR A 291 9.99 -4.94 -2.66
C THR A 291 9.91 -6.25 -1.88
N CYS A 292 9.59 -6.23 -0.58
CA CYS A 292 9.63 -7.41 0.27
C CYS A 292 8.60 -8.51 -0.07
N HIS A 293 7.61 -8.19 -0.91
CA HIS A 293 6.59 -9.11 -1.41
C HIS A 293 6.98 -9.82 -2.71
N ILE A 294 7.91 -9.24 -3.47
CA ILE A 294 8.20 -9.61 -4.87
C ILE A 294 8.67 -11.06 -4.94
N GLU A 295 9.55 -11.49 -4.04
CA GLU A 295 10.12 -12.83 -4.07
C GLU A 295 9.03 -13.92 -4.08
N LYS A 296 8.04 -13.82 -3.18
CA LYS A 296 7.00 -14.83 -3.04
C LYS A 296 5.85 -14.62 -4.03
N MET A 297 5.41 -13.37 -4.25
CA MET A 297 4.26 -13.08 -5.10
C MET A 297 4.53 -13.22 -6.60
N THR A 298 5.77 -13.39 -7.01
CA THR A 298 6.13 -13.68 -8.42
C THR A 298 6.31 -15.17 -8.72
N THR A 299 6.10 -16.05 -7.74
CA THR A 299 6.20 -17.51 -7.91
C THR A 299 4.98 -18.08 -8.62
N HIS A 300 5.15 -19.21 -9.31
CA HIS A 300 4.06 -19.86 -10.02
C HIS A 300 3.01 -20.48 -9.10
N GLU A 301 3.43 -20.92 -7.91
CA GLU A 301 2.57 -21.42 -6.85
C GLU A 301 1.65 -20.31 -6.36
N PHE A 302 2.20 -19.12 -6.10
CA PHE A 302 1.39 -17.96 -5.74
C PHE A 302 0.47 -17.55 -6.88
N LEU A 303 0.97 -17.42 -8.11
CA LEU A 303 0.18 -16.90 -9.23
C LEU A 303 -0.98 -17.81 -9.65
N THR A 304 -0.82 -19.13 -9.50
CA THR A 304 -1.86 -20.10 -9.84
C THR A 304 -3.07 -19.98 -8.91
N GLY A 305 -4.28 -20.06 -9.46
CA GLY A 305 -5.52 -20.07 -8.68
C GLY A 305 -6.60 -19.15 -9.25
N GLU A 306 -7.58 -18.81 -8.42
CA GLU A 306 -8.70 -17.95 -8.77
C GLU A 306 -8.42 -16.48 -8.46
N TRP A 307 -8.69 -15.63 -9.45
CA TRP A 307 -8.53 -14.20 -9.42
C TRP A 307 -9.83 -13.53 -9.87
N VAL A 308 -10.00 -12.29 -9.46
CA VAL A 308 -11.07 -11.39 -9.88
C VAL A 308 -10.48 -10.00 -10.08
N GLY A 309 -11.21 -9.10 -10.73
CA GLY A 309 -10.72 -7.75 -10.88
C GLY A 309 -11.58 -6.82 -11.72
N TYR A 310 -11.05 -5.64 -11.98
CA TYR A 310 -11.67 -4.64 -12.84
C TYR A 310 -10.67 -4.10 -13.86
N TYR A 311 -11.21 -3.57 -14.94
CA TYR A 311 -10.48 -2.67 -15.81
C TYR A 311 -11.41 -1.50 -16.16
N ASP A 312 -10.84 -0.31 -16.35
CA ASP A 312 -11.60 0.81 -16.88
C ASP A 312 -11.55 0.81 -18.41
N ASP A 313 -12.56 1.38 -19.05
CA ASP A 313 -12.55 1.65 -20.48
C ASP A 313 -12.73 3.15 -20.74
N LEU A 314 -11.62 3.87 -20.74
CA LEU A 314 -11.63 5.31 -20.99
C LEU A 314 -11.67 5.65 -22.49
N ARG A 315 -11.75 4.65 -23.39
CA ARG A 315 -11.81 4.90 -24.84
C ARG A 315 -13.09 5.59 -25.26
N LEU A 316 -14.17 5.46 -24.47
CA LEU A 316 -15.47 5.99 -24.85
C LEU A 316 -15.56 7.52 -24.83
N GLY A 317 -14.56 8.22 -24.28
CA GLY A 317 -14.26 9.62 -24.59
C GLY A 317 -15.48 10.55 -24.67
N MET A 318 -16.52 10.31 -23.89
CA MET A 318 -17.75 11.08 -23.97
C MET A 318 -17.39 12.47 -23.40
N PRO A 319 -17.46 13.55 -24.20
CA PRO A 319 -16.93 14.86 -23.82
C PRO A 319 -17.60 15.49 -22.59
N ASP A 320 -18.68 14.86 -22.08
CA ASP A 320 -19.44 15.31 -20.91
C ASP A 320 -19.47 14.29 -19.75
N SER A 321 -18.85 13.11 -19.90
CA SER A 321 -18.85 12.11 -18.83
C SER A 321 -17.71 12.37 -17.84
N ARG A 322 -17.96 13.22 -16.84
CA ARG A 322 -17.14 13.30 -15.61
C ARG A 322 -17.11 11.98 -14.80
N ARG A 323 -17.64 10.88 -15.35
CA ARG A 323 -17.70 9.56 -14.73
C ARG A 323 -16.82 8.64 -15.56
N SER A 324 -15.70 8.22 -15.00
CA SER A 324 -14.94 7.07 -15.53
C SER A 324 -15.90 5.89 -15.64
N TYR A 325 -16.04 5.32 -16.82
CA TYR A 325 -16.83 4.12 -17.03
C TYR A 325 -15.97 2.90 -16.69
N LEU A 326 -16.41 2.13 -15.70
CA LEU A 326 -15.84 0.82 -15.42
C LEU A 326 -16.64 -0.21 -16.18
N ASP A 327 -15.92 -1.12 -16.81
CA ASP A 327 -16.58 -2.31 -17.30
C ASP A 327 -17.03 -3.20 -16.12
N PRO A 328 -18.09 -4.02 -16.31
CA PRO A 328 -18.40 -5.11 -15.41
C PRO A 328 -17.15 -5.92 -15.04
N PRO A 329 -17.07 -6.45 -13.80
CA PRO A 329 -15.85 -7.06 -13.32
C PRO A 329 -15.40 -8.24 -14.16
N MET A 330 -14.09 -8.39 -14.21
CA MET A 330 -13.46 -9.62 -14.64
C MET A 330 -13.63 -10.67 -13.54
N ARG A 331 -14.29 -11.76 -13.88
CA ARG A 331 -14.62 -12.86 -12.98
C ARG A 331 -14.10 -14.18 -13.52
N ASP A 332 -14.10 -15.18 -12.64
CA ASP A 332 -13.70 -16.55 -12.95
C ASP A 332 -12.30 -16.62 -13.59
N ILE A 333 -11.41 -15.69 -13.21
CA ILE A 333 -10.05 -15.63 -13.76
C ILE A 333 -9.25 -16.75 -13.11
N ARG A 334 -9.11 -17.87 -13.81
CA ARG A 334 -8.27 -18.99 -13.39
C ARG A 334 -6.90 -18.87 -14.01
N ILE A 335 -5.93 -18.42 -13.23
CA ILE A 335 -4.53 -18.37 -13.66
C ILE A 335 -3.89 -19.74 -13.49
N ILE A 336 -3.24 -20.22 -14.55
CA ILE A 336 -2.38 -21.39 -14.54
C ILE A 336 -0.96 -20.91 -14.83
N ALA A 337 -0.09 -20.94 -13.83
CA ALA A 337 1.29 -20.48 -13.96
C ALA A 337 2.26 -21.67 -13.90
N GLY A 338 3.36 -21.56 -14.62
CA GLY A 338 4.45 -22.55 -14.61
C GLY A 338 5.81 -21.87 -14.41
N PRO A 339 6.82 -22.62 -13.91
CA PRO A 339 8.16 -22.09 -13.77
C PRO A 339 8.73 -21.70 -15.14
N PHE A 340 9.54 -20.64 -15.18
CA PHE A 340 10.27 -20.31 -16.39
C PHE A 340 11.46 -21.27 -16.57
N SER A 341 11.55 -21.90 -17.75
CA SER A 341 12.72 -22.70 -18.13
C SER A 341 13.74 -21.81 -18.82
N PRO A 342 14.95 -21.61 -18.26
CA PRO A 342 15.95 -20.72 -18.81
C PRO A 342 16.58 -21.32 -20.07
N THR A 343 15.95 -21.13 -21.22
CA THR A 343 16.51 -21.52 -22.53
C THR A 343 17.17 -20.34 -23.26
N SER A 344 17.02 -19.10 -22.77
CA SER A 344 17.50 -17.90 -23.45
C SER A 344 18.28 -16.96 -22.52
N ARG A 345 19.39 -16.40 -23.02
CA ARG A 345 20.31 -15.48 -22.32
C ARG A 345 19.83 -14.02 -22.35
N THR A 346 18.56 -13.73 -22.07
CA THR A 346 18.07 -12.35 -22.01
C THR A 346 18.36 -11.70 -20.65
N HIS A 347 18.68 -10.39 -20.65
CA HIS A 347 19.07 -9.62 -19.47
C HIS A 347 17.96 -9.41 -18.42
N CYS A 348 16.69 -9.62 -18.76
CA CYS A 348 15.59 -9.66 -17.78
C CYS A 348 15.32 -11.11 -17.39
N VAL A 349 15.43 -11.42 -16.09
CA VAL A 349 15.18 -12.76 -15.58
C VAL A 349 13.67 -12.97 -15.52
N GLU A 350 13.12 -13.56 -16.58
CA GLU A 350 11.77 -14.13 -16.54
C GLU A 350 11.72 -15.14 -15.39
N LYS A 351 10.70 -15.03 -14.53
CA LYS A 351 10.58 -15.87 -13.33
C LYS A 351 9.46 -16.88 -13.47
N THR A 352 8.29 -16.42 -13.89
CA THR A 352 7.09 -17.25 -14.02
C THR A 352 6.39 -16.97 -15.34
N ARG A 353 5.83 -18.01 -15.95
CA ARG A 353 5.03 -17.92 -17.18
C ARG A 353 3.56 -18.22 -16.90
N ILE A 354 2.67 -17.38 -17.40
CA ILE A 354 1.23 -17.62 -17.43
C ILE A 354 0.90 -18.42 -18.68
N LEU A 355 0.37 -19.64 -18.48
CA LEU A 355 0.17 -20.64 -19.53
C LEU A 355 -1.17 -20.43 -20.26
N GLN A 356 -1.25 -20.93 -21.50
CA GLN A 356 -2.42 -20.81 -22.39
C GLN A 356 -3.72 -21.39 -21.83
N GLY A 357 -3.64 -22.26 -20.82
CA GLY A 357 -4.82 -22.77 -20.13
C GLY A 357 -5.52 -21.77 -19.21
N SER A 358 -4.91 -20.60 -18.94
CA SER A 358 -5.52 -19.59 -18.08
C SER A 358 -6.71 -18.91 -18.77
N ARG A 359 -7.82 -18.73 -18.05
CA ARG A 359 -9.08 -18.22 -18.60
C ARG A 359 -9.77 -17.25 -17.65
N GLY A 360 -10.71 -16.47 -18.15
CA GLY A 360 -11.60 -15.61 -17.36
C GLY A 360 -12.79 -15.13 -18.19
N VAL A 361 -13.68 -14.37 -17.57
CA VAL A 361 -14.88 -13.80 -18.19
C VAL A 361 -15.01 -12.33 -17.82
N ASP A 362 -15.41 -11.49 -18.76
CA ASP A 362 -15.78 -10.08 -18.53
C ASP A 362 -17.07 -9.71 -19.29
N SER A 363 -17.35 -8.41 -19.44
CA SER A 363 -18.52 -7.87 -20.14
C SER A 363 -18.60 -8.23 -21.62
N VAL A 364 -17.48 -8.57 -22.26
CA VAL A 364 -17.41 -8.92 -23.69
C VAL A 364 -17.52 -10.44 -23.88
N GLY A 365 -17.00 -11.23 -22.95
CA GLY A 365 -17.15 -12.69 -22.93
C GLY A 365 -15.93 -13.43 -22.39
N GLU A 366 -15.82 -14.72 -22.71
CA GLU A 366 -14.67 -15.53 -22.30
C GLU A 366 -13.37 -15.08 -22.97
N PHE A 367 -12.31 -15.01 -22.17
CA PHE A 367 -10.96 -14.72 -22.63
C PHE A 367 -9.94 -15.72 -22.07
N GLY A 368 -8.86 -15.91 -22.82
CA GLY A 368 -7.63 -16.55 -22.37
C GLY A 368 -6.60 -15.50 -21.96
N LEU A 369 -5.74 -15.88 -21.00
CA LEU A 369 -4.65 -15.03 -20.50
C LEU A 369 -3.31 -15.77 -20.65
N THR A 370 -2.30 -15.11 -21.21
CA THR A 370 -0.92 -15.64 -21.29
C THR A 370 0.07 -14.54 -20.98
N GLY A 371 1.32 -14.88 -20.65
CA GLY A 371 2.34 -13.87 -20.45
C GLY A 371 3.46 -14.28 -19.51
N THR A 372 4.18 -13.28 -19.01
CA THR A 372 5.38 -13.46 -18.19
C THR A 372 5.33 -12.54 -16.99
N VAL A 373 5.75 -13.07 -15.84
CA VAL A 373 6.06 -12.31 -14.62
C VAL A 373 7.57 -12.36 -14.42
N TYR A 374 8.17 -11.20 -14.26
CA TYR A 374 9.62 -11.00 -14.13
C TYR A 374 10.04 -11.07 -12.66
N ALA A 375 11.33 -11.35 -12.42
CA ALA A 375 11.88 -11.46 -11.07
C ALA A 375 11.82 -10.18 -10.24
N ASP A 376 11.71 -9.01 -10.90
CA ASP A 376 11.56 -7.69 -10.27
C ASP A 376 10.10 -7.30 -10.02
N GLY A 377 9.14 -8.20 -10.29
CA GLY A 377 7.72 -7.96 -10.12
C GLY A 377 7.03 -7.30 -11.29
N ARG A 378 7.73 -6.93 -12.37
CA ARG A 378 7.05 -6.51 -13.60
C ARG A 378 6.22 -7.67 -14.15
N VAL A 379 5.11 -7.34 -14.80
CA VAL A 379 4.15 -8.28 -15.36
C VAL A 379 3.81 -7.85 -16.77
N ARG A 380 3.84 -8.80 -17.72
CA ARG A 380 3.37 -8.58 -19.08
C ARG A 380 2.42 -9.70 -19.49
N LEU A 381 1.17 -9.35 -19.74
CA LEU A 381 0.12 -10.32 -20.09
C LEU A 381 -0.47 -10.00 -21.46
N GLN A 382 -1.13 -11.00 -22.02
CA GLN A 382 -1.90 -10.94 -23.25
C GLN A 382 -3.27 -11.54 -22.96
N LYS A 383 -4.30 -10.71 -23.09
CA LYS A 383 -5.70 -11.13 -23.01
C LYS A 383 -6.25 -11.33 -24.41
N ARG A 384 -6.71 -12.53 -24.73
CA ARG A 384 -7.31 -12.87 -26.03
C ARG A 384 -8.71 -13.41 -25.84
N TYR A 385 -9.69 -12.81 -26.49
CA TYR A 385 -11.07 -13.34 -26.46
C TYR A 385 -11.16 -14.65 -27.24
N LEU A 386 -11.92 -15.62 -26.71
CA LEU A 386 -12.04 -16.93 -27.35
C LEU A 386 -13.00 -16.91 -28.54
N SER A 387 -14.02 -16.06 -28.49
CA SER A 387 -15.04 -15.90 -29.53
C SER A 387 -14.76 -14.76 -30.52
N ARG A 388 -13.73 -13.94 -30.28
CA ARG A 388 -13.42 -12.74 -31.07
C ARG A 388 -11.92 -12.66 -31.37
N PRO A 389 -11.50 -12.09 -32.51
CA PRO A 389 -10.08 -11.96 -32.86
C PRO A 389 -9.35 -10.84 -32.08
N TRP A 390 -9.92 -10.36 -30.98
CA TRP A 390 -9.38 -9.25 -30.20
C TRP A 390 -8.31 -9.72 -29.21
N LEU A 391 -7.19 -9.01 -29.21
CA LEU A 391 -6.03 -9.27 -28.36
C LEU A 391 -5.60 -7.97 -27.69
N TRP A 392 -5.50 -7.96 -26.37
CA TRP A 392 -5.03 -6.81 -25.59
C TRP A 392 -3.74 -7.17 -24.88
N VAL A 393 -2.73 -6.30 -24.97
CA VAL A 393 -1.51 -6.44 -24.16
C VAL A 393 -1.69 -5.65 -22.88
N TRP A 394 -1.34 -6.28 -21.77
CA TRP A 394 -1.36 -5.70 -20.44
C TRP A 394 0.08 -5.58 -19.94
N SER A 395 0.41 -4.44 -19.37
CA SER A 395 1.69 -4.16 -18.73
C SER A 395 1.40 -3.72 -17.31
N GLY A 396 1.97 -4.40 -16.33
CA GLY A 396 1.69 -4.10 -14.93
C GLY A 396 2.80 -4.54 -14.02
N GLU A 397 2.48 -4.56 -12.73
CA GLU A 397 3.38 -4.87 -11.65
C GLU A 397 2.69 -5.66 -10.56
N MET A 398 3.48 -6.49 -9.89
CA MET A 398 3.08 -7.20 -8.70
C MET A 398 3.11 -6.26 -7.50
N THR A 399 2.01 -6.18 -6.77
CA THR A 399 1.89 -5.43 -5.52
C THR A 399 1.39 -6.34 -4.40
N PRO A 400 1.48 -5.91 -3.13
CA PRO A 400 0.85 -6.63 -2.02
C PRO A 400 -0.66 -6.84 -2.18
N PHE A 401 -1.32 -6.09 -3.07
CA PHE A 401 -2.77 -6.18 -3.34
C PHE A 401 -3.10 -6.78 -4.71
N GLY A 402 -2.17 -7.48 -5.36
CA GLY A 402 -2.40 -8.16 -6.64
C GLY A 402 -1.62 -7.56 -7.80
N ILE A 403 -2.08 -7.79 -9.03
CA ILE A 403 -1.42 -7.32 -10.25
C ILE A 403 -2.15 -6.08 -10.75
N VAL A 404 -1.37 -5.03 -10.96
CA VAL A 404 -1.88 -3.70 -11.22
C VAL A 404 -1.16 -3.09 -12.42
N GLY A 405 -1.85 -2.44 -13.34
CA GLY A 405 -1.17 -1.93 -14.53
C GLY A 405 -2.05 -1.22 -15.55
N THR A 406 -1.52 -1.11 -16.76
CA THR A 406 -2.19 -0.57 -17.94
C THR A 406 -2.51 -1.66 -18.96
N TRP A 407 -3.54 -1.42 -19.77
CA TRP A 407 -3.89 -2.30 -20.87
C TRP A 407 -4.03 -1.54 -22.20
N GLY A 408 -3.81 -2.26 -23.31
CA GLY A 408 -3.87 -1.69 -24.65
C GLY A 408 -2.52 -1.30 -25.24
N ASP A 409 -1.42 -1.61 -24.56
CA ASP A 409 -0.06 -1.32 -25.04
C ASP A 409 0.22 -1.98 -26.40
N GLY A 410 0.90 -1.26 -27.29
CA GLY A 410 1.43 -1.82 -28.53
C GLY A 410 0.45 -1.95 -29.71
N MET A 411 -0.79 -1.44 -29.60
CA MET A 411 -1.75 -1.43 -30.73
C MET A 411 -1.48 -0.38 -31.82
N GLY A 412 -0.33 0.32 -31.80
CA GLY A 412 0.02 1.36 -32.78
C GLY A 412 -0.86 2.62 -32.75
N ARG A 413 -1.98 2.61 -32.01
CA ARG A 413 -2.79 3.79 -31.69
C ARG A 413 -2.28 4.41 -30.39
N VAL A 414 -1.41 5.40 -30.54
CA VAL A 414 -0.76 6.14 -29.42
C VAL A 414 -1.80 6.74 -28.46
N ASP A 415 -3.01 7.03 -28.94
CA ASP A 415 -4.04 7.71 -28.15
C ASP A 415 -4.88 6.76 -27.29
N ALA A 416 -4.97 5.47 -27.65
CA ALA A 416 -5.87 4.52 -26.98
C ALA A 416 -5.23 3.81 -25.77
N ALA A 417 -3.91 3.74 -25.68
CA ALA A 417 -3.21 3.04 -24.59
C ALA A 417 -3.00 3.91 -23.34
N ARG A 418 -3.12 5.24 -23.48
CA ARG A 418 -2.52 6.16 -22.50
C ARG A 418 -3.25 6.31 -21.16
N ASN A 419 -4.45 5.77 -20.99
CA ASN A 419 -5.20 5.94 -19.73
C ASN A 419 -6.08 4.74 -19.35
N ASN A 420 -5.76 3.55 -19.82
CA ASN A 420 -6.55 2.36 -19.54
C ASN A 420 -5.80 1.48 -18.53
N TYR A 421 -6.42 1.17 -17.40
CA TYR A 421 -5.85 0.47 -16.27
C TYR A 421 -6.61 -0.82 -15.95
N PHE A 422 -5.90 -1.79 -15.40
CA PHE A 422 -6.48 -3.04 -14.92
C PHE A 422 -5.92 -3.40 -13.53
N TRP A 423 -6.79 -3.98 -12.71
CA TRP A 423 -6.43 -4.54 -11.42
C TRP A 423 -7.00 -5.94 -11.32
N ILE A 424 -6.17 -6.92 -10.98
CA ILE A 424 -6.64 -8.25 -10.60
C ILE A 424 -6.00 -8.66 -9.28
N TRP A 425 -6.77 -9.34 -8.43
CA TRP A 425 -6.33 -9.86 -7.13
C TRP A 425 -6.89 -11.26 -6.90
N LYS A 426 -6.34 -11.96 -5.90
CA LYS A 426 -6.80 -13.31 -5.54
C LYS A 426 -8.21 -13.25 -4.97
N LYS A 427 -9.07 -14.13 -5.46
CA LYS A 427 -10.46 -14.23 -5.02
C LYS A 427 -10.57 -14.55 -3.51
N GLU A 428 -9.65 -15.34 -2.97
CA GLU A 428 -9.62 -15.73 -1.55
C GLU A 428 -9.36 -14.56 -0.58
N TRP A 429 -8.88 -13.42 -1.08
CA TRP A 429 -8.67 -12.20 -0.29
C TRP A 429 -9.94 -11.35 -0.12
N CYS A 430 -11.04 -11.75 -0.75
CA CYS A 430 -12.29 -11.02 -0.68
C CYS A 430 -13.13 -11.51 0.49
N GLU A 431 -14.00 -10.64 0.99
CA GLU A 431 -15.11 -11.03 1.85
C GLU A 431 -16.31 -11.37 0.96
N PHE A 432 -16.85 -12.57 1.16
CA PHE A 432 -18.11 -12.96 0.54
C PHE A 432 -19.17 -12.86 1.64
N PRO A 433 -20.34 -12.25 1.37
CA PRO A 433 -21.48 -12.41 2.25
C PRO A 433 -21.66 -13.91 2.48
N SER A 434 -21.64 -14.35 3.73
CA SER A 434 -22.04 -15.72 4.04
C SER A 434 -23.40 -15.91 3.40
N GLU A 435 -23.53 -16.87 2.47
CA GLU A 435 -24.84 -17.29 1.98
C GLU A 435 -25.64 -17.65 3.23
N GLU A 436 -26.58 -16.78 3.62
CA GLU A 436 -27.38 -16.97 4.83
C GLU A 436 -27.99 -18.36 4.76
N SER A 437 -27.65 -19.18 5.76
CA SER A 437 -28.04 -20.58 5.90
C SER A 437 -29.31 -20.71 6.72
#